data_AF-A0A4R4QPJ6-F1
#
_entry.id   AF-A0A4R4QPJ6-F1
#
_cell.length_a   1.000
_cell.length_b   1.000
_cell.length_c   1.000
_cell.angle_alpha   90.00
_cell.angle_beta   90.00
_cell.angle_gamma   90.00
#
_symmetry.space_group_name_H-M   'P 1'
#
loop_
_entity.id
_entity.type
_entity.pdbx_description
1 polymer ?
#
loop_
_entity_poly.entity_id
_entity_poly.type
_entity_poly.pdbx_seq_one_letter_code
_entity_poly.pdbx_strand_id
1 'polypeptide(L)'
;MNRRIIALLLPLLLAGTAACTATGAEEAATPSRPRAERPSPFEDCAKLTTPVAAATPTSGTATPDAADPTGGTGDPLPALTLSCFTGGAPVALRDVRGPAVINIWASWCPPCRKELPAFQRLSKRAGDRLHVIGVNGQDSRSAAQSIGEDLGVGFPMLVDQGTALQRALNRNAFPLTLLVDAQGRVVHTDASGALDDARLGELVREHLGVAVPA
;
A
#
# COMPACT_ATOMS: atom_id res chain seq x y z
N MET A 1 23.88 85.33 24.29
CA MET A 1 23.44 84.88 25.63
C MET A 1 23.74 83.39 25.72
N ASN A 2 24.89 82.93 26.25
CA ASN A 2 25.26 82.86 27.68
C ASN A 2 24.12 82.23 28.49
N ARG A 3 24.20 81.03 29.09
CA ARG A 3 25.20 80.50 30.05
C ARG A 3 24.88 79.01 30.36
N ARG A 4 25.87 78.11 30.31
CA ARG A 4 26.61 77.47 31.42
C ARG A 4 25.92 76.32 32.19
N ILE A 5 26.50 75.14 31.97
CA ILE A 5 26.71 73.94 32.81
C ILE A 5 26.54 74.16 34.33
N ILE A 6 25.78 73.26 34.98
CA ILE A 6 26.01 72.81 36.37
C ILE A 6 25.81 71.29 36.42
N ALA A 7 26.91 70.58 36.65
CA ALA A 7 26.95 69.21 37.15
C ALA A 7 26.78 69.23 38.68
N LEU A 8 26.20 68.18 39.28
CA LEU A 8 26.38 67.73 40.69
C LEU A 8 25.59 66.40 40.84
N LEU A 9 26.26 65.25 40.77
CA LEU A 9 26.69 64.36 41.88
C LEU A 9 25.68 63.27 42.28
N LEU A 10 26.10 62.02 42.07
CA LEU A 10 25.52 60.73 42.50
C LEU A 10 25.35 60.62 44.03
N PRO A 11 24.51 59.66 44.48
CA PRO A 11 25.11 58.53 45.19
C PRO A 11 24.69 57.14 44.68
N LEU A 12 25.63 56.24 44.90
CA LEU A 12 25.72 54.81 44.64
C LEU A 12 24.91 54.00 45.70
N LEU A 13 24.60 52.73 45.38
CA LEU A 13 24.08 51.63 46.23
C LEU A 13 22.54 51.58 46.37
N LEU A 14 21.84 50.44 46.22
CA LEU A 14 22.18 49.08 46.65
C LEU A 14 21.92 48.00 45.60
N ALA A 15 22.72 46.93 45.73
CA ALA A 15 22.59 45.64 45.10
C ALA A 15 21.28 44.91 45.46
N GLY A 16 20.78 44.13 44.51
CA GLY A 16 19.70 43.17 44.70
C GLY A 16 19.69 42.16 43.57
N THR A 17 20.62 41.20 43.62
CA THR A 17 20.65 40.03 42.74
C THR A 17 19.48 39.11 43.08
N ALA A 18 18.45 39.09 42.23
CA ALA A 18 17.52 37.96 42.17
C ALA A 18 17.83 37.20 40.88
N ALA A 19 18.74 36.23 41.01
CA ALA A 19 18.98 35.22 39.99
C ALA A 19 17.73 34.34 39.90
N CYS A 20 16.90 34.56 38.87
CA CYS A 20 15.91 33.57 38.46
C CYS A 20 16.63 32.54 37.56
N THR A 21 17.40 31.64 38.16
CA THR A 21 17.67 30.35 37.51
C THR A 21 16.37 29.57 37.59
N ALA A 22 15.53 29.68 36.57
CA ALA A 22 14.46 28.72 36.35
C ALA A 22 15.14 27.38 36.07
N THR A 23 15.29 26.60 37.14
CA THR A 23 15.80 25.23 37.07
C THR A 23 14.90 24.50 36.10
N GLY A 24 15.49 23.94 35.04
CA GLY A 24 14.83 22.97 34.20
C GLY A 24 14.43 21.80 35.09
N ALA A 25 13.15 21.69 35.40
CA ALA A 25 12.55 20.39 35.67
C ALA A 25 12.44 19.72 34.31
N GLU A 26 13.53 19.07 33.91
CA GLU A 26 13.53 18.10 32.83
C GLU A 26 12.63 16.96 33.31
N GLU A 27 11.34 17.08 33.00
CA GLU A 27 10.36 16.03 33.21
C GLU A 27 10.79 14.89 32.31
N ALA A 28 11.57 13.98 32.90
CA ALA A 28 12.11 12.82 32.22
C ALA A 28 10.95 12.13 31.49
N ALA A 29 10.97 12.26 30.16
CA ALA A 29 10.01 11.60 29.29
C ALA A 29 10.06 10.12 29.62
N THR A 30 9.02 9.65 30.30
CA THR A 30 8.84 8.22 30.54
C THR A 30 8.90 7.54 29.18
N PRO A 31 9.77 6.54 28.96
CA PRO A 31 9.82 5.85 27.69
C PRO A 31 8.43 5.26 27.43
N SER A 32 7.71 5.85 26.48
CA SER A 32 6.43 5.35 26.01
C SER A 32 6.62 3.89 25.64
N ARG A 33 5.96 2.97 26.36
CA ARG A 33 5.95 1.56 25.95
C ARG A 33 5.58 1.51 24.47
N PRO A 34 6.31 0.75 23.63
CA PRO A 34 5.86 0.55 22.25
C PRO A 34 4.42 0.05 22.33
N ARG A 35 3.49 0.81 21.73
CA ARG A 35 2.10 0.40 21.61
C ARG A 35 2.12 -0.94 20.91
N ALA A 36 1.65 -2.00 21.58
CA ALA A 36 1.53 -3.31 20.97
C ALA A 36 0.84 -3.14 19.62
N GLU A 37 1.56 -3.52 18.55
CA GLU A 37 1.10 -3.30 17.19
C GLU A 37 -0.15 -4.15 16.97
N ARG A 38 -1.26 -3.51 16.59
CA ARG A 38 -2.54 -4.20 16.42
C ARG A 38 -2.38 -5.23 15.30
N PRO A 39 -2.93 -6.45 15.43
CA PRO A 39 -2.83 -7.45 14.39
C PRO A 39 -3.41 -6.89 13.08
N SER A 40 -2.74 -7.18 11.96
CA SER A 40 -3.19 -6.74 10.64
C SER A 40 -4.51 -7.43 10.27
N PRO A 41 -5.46 -6.73 9.60
CA PRO A 41 -6.66 -7.36 9.05
C PRO A 41 -6.37 -8.19 7.80
N PHE A 42 -5.22 -8.00 7.16
CA PHE A 42 -4.85 -8.65 5.91
C PHE A 42 -4.18 -10.01 6.13
N GLU A 43 -4.50 -10.94 5.25
CA GLU A 43 -3.84 -12.25 5.18
C GLU A 43 -2.37 -12.13 4.77
N ASP A 44 -1.58 -13.13 5.19
CA ASP A 44 -0.18 -13.24 4.81
C ASP A 44 -0.02 -13.55 3.31
N CYS A 45 1.11 -13.13 2.75
CA CYS A 45 1.40 -13.20 1.32
C CYS A 45 2.05 -14.53 0.88
N ALA A 46 2.39 -15.43 1.81
CA ALA A 46 3.07 -16.69 1.49
C ALA A 46 2.32 -17.55 0.45
N LYS A 47 0.99 -17.52 0.43
CA LYS A 47 0.19 -18.29 -0.53
C LYS A 47 0.27 -17.79 -1.98
N LEU A 48 0.72 -16.55 -2.20
CA LEU A 48 0.75 -15.94 -3.54
C LEU A 48 1.78 -16.60 -4.48
N THR A 49 2.79 -17.23 -3.91
CA THR A 49 3.86 -17.92 -4.68
C THR A 49 3.62 -19.42 -4.83
N THR A 50 2.51 -19.93 -4.29
CA THR A 50 2.10 -21.32 -4.42
C THR A 50 1.10 -21.46 -5.57
N PRO A 51 1.20 -22.48 -6.46
CA PRO A 51 0.26 -22.66 -7.56
C PRO A 51 -1.20 -22.79 -7.10
N VAL A 52 -2.09 -22.03 -7.74
CA VAL A 52 -3.55 -22.12 -7.61
C VAL A 52 -4.08 -23.39 -8.29
N ALA A 53 -4.98 -24.13 -7.64
CA ALA A 53 -5.45 -25.45 -8.08
C ALA A 53 -6.17 -25.45 -9.46
N ALA A 54 -6.66 -24.31 -9.92
CA ALA A 54 -7.35 -24.17 -11.22
C ALA A 54 -6.40 -24.00 -12.42
N ALA A 55 -5.08 -23.85 -12.21
CA ALA A 55 -4.12 -23.69 -13.29
C ALA A 55 -3.75 -25.07 -13.88
N THR A 56 -4.49 -25.52 -14.89
CA THR A 56 -3.99 -26.60 -15.76
C THR A 56 -2.80 -26.04 -16.55
N PRO A 57 -1.59 -26.63 -16.46
CA PRO A 57 -0.44 -26.10 -17.17
C PRO A 57 -0.55 -26.47 -18.66
N THR A 58 -0.97 -25.51 -19.48
CA THR A 58 -0.62 -25.58 -20.91
C THR A 58 0.88 -25.30 -21.00
N SER A 59 1.66 -26.36 -21.17
CA SER A 59 3.10 -26.30 -21.35
C SER A 59 3.42 -25.59 -22.67
N GLY A 60 3.61 -24.28 -22.60
CA GLY A 60 4.29 -23.50 -23.62
C GLY A 60 5.66 -23.11 -23.08
N THR A 61 6.72 -23.53 -23.75
CA THR A 61 8.11 -23.12 -23.45
C THR A 61 8.22 -21.61 -23.66
N ALA A 62 8.05 -20.83 -22.59
CA ALA A 62 8.36 -19.41 -22.60
C ALA A 62 9.83 -19.22 -22.25
N THR A 63 10.64 -18.93 -23.27
CA THR A 63 12.00 -18.39 -23.08
C THR A 63 11.88 -17.06 -22.32
N PRO A 64 12.71 -16.79 -21.29
CA PRO A 64 12.72 -15.49 -20.64
C PRO A 64 13.39 -14.50 -21.60
N ASP A 65 12.57 -13.78 -22.36
CA ASP A 65 13.08 -12.67 -23.15
C ASP A 65 13.33 -11.49 -22.20
N ALA A 66 14.54 -10.94 -22.27
CA ALA A 66 15.07 -9.88 -21.41
C ALA A 66 14.59 -8.49 -21.85
N ALA A 67 13.39 -8.39 -22.41
CA ALA A 67 12.73 -7.13 -22.69
C ALA A 67 12.08 -6.64 -21.39
N ASP A 68 12.35 -5.39 -21.00
CA ASP A 68 11.72 -4.77 -19.85
C ASP A 68 10.22 -4.59 -20.18
N PRO A 69 9.30 -5.33 -19.52
CA PRO A 69 7.89 -5.23 -19.83
C PRO A 69 7.39 -3.81 -19.55
N THR A 70 6.76 -3.19 -20.54
CA THR A 70 6.26 -1.81 -20.46
C THR A 70 4.93 -1.67 -19.72
N GLY A 71 4.46 -2.77 -19.10
CA GLY A 71 3.11 -2.86 -18.52
C GLY A 71 2.01 -2.92 -19.57
N GLY A 72 2.33 -3.34 -20.78
CA GLY A 72 1.38 -3.56 -21.86
C GLY A 72 0.57 -4.84 -21.66
N THR A 73 -0.55 -4.95 -22.35
CA THR A 73 -1.32 -6.20 -22.40
C THR A 73 -0.45 -7.32 -22.98
N GLY A 74 -0.36 -8.44 -22.27
CA GLY A 74 0.45 -9.61 -22.61
C GLY A 74 1.85 -9.63 -21.99
N ASP A 75 2.29 -8.52 -21.39
CA ASP A 75 3.58 -8.44 -20.72
C ASP A 75 3.58 -9.23 -19.39
N PRO A 76 4.70 -9.88 -19.02
CA PRO A 76 4.83 -10.44 -17.68
C PRO A 76 4.73 -9.34 -16.62
N LEU A 77 4.33 -9.71 -15.40
CA LEU A 77 4.43 -8.80 -14.25
C LEU A 77 5.84 -8.20 -14.13
N PRO A 78 5.97 -6.92 -13.73
CA PRO A 78 7.26 -6.27 -13.57
C PRO A 78 8.23 -7.05 -12.67
N ALA A 79 9.53 -6.92 -12.94
CA ALA A 79 10.60 -7.46 -12.10
C ALA A 79 10.74 -6.67 -10.78
N LEU A 80 9.67 -6.66 -9.98
CA LEU A 80 9.58 -5.90 -8.74
C LEU A 80 9.32 -6.85 -7.58
N THR A 81 9.96 -6.56 -6.44
CA THR A 81 9.69 -7.24 -5.17
C THR A 81 9.02 -6.26 -4.22
N LEU A 82 7.83 -6.61 -3.74
CA LEU A 82 7.06 -5.80 -2.80
C LEU A 82 7.05 -6.45 -1.42
N SER A 83 7.00 -5.62 -0.38
CA SER A 83 6.90 -6.10 1.00
C SER A 83 5.50 -6.63 1.28
N CYS A 84 5.39 -7.73 2.03
CA CYS A 84 4.10 -8.15 2.56
C CYS A 84 3.63 -7.17 3.65
N PHE A 85 2.33 -6.92 3.71
CA PHE A 85 1.76 -6.00 4.70
C PHE A 85 1.89 -6.54 6.13
N THR A 86 1.78 -7.85 6.32
CA THR A 86 1.92 -8.51 7.64
C THR A 86 3.34 -8.48 8.20
N GLY A 87 4.34 -8.08 7.39
CA GLY A 87 5.75 -8.27 7.72
C GLY A 87 6.30 -9.65 7.38
N GLY A 88 5.49 -10.52 6.75
CA GLY A 88 5.92 -11.78 6.17
C GLY A 88 6.91 -11.62 5.02
N ALA A 89 7.27 -12.75 4.38
CA ALA A 89 8.25 -12.75 3.30
C ALA A 89 7.84 -11.80 2.16
N PRO A 90 8.79 -11.00 1.62
CA PRO A 90 8.50 -10.15 0.47
C PRO A 90 8.17 -11.02 -0.76
N VAL A 91 7.35 -10.49 -1.66
CA VAL A 91 6.87 -11.20 -2.84
C VAL A 91 7.47 -10.56 -4.09
N ALA A 92 8.24 -11.33 -4.85
CA ALA A 92 8.57 -10.98 -6.22
C ALA A 92 7.31 -11.14 -7.07
N LEU A 93 6.89 -10.10 -7.79
CA LEU A 93 5.64 -10.15 -8.56
C LEU A 93 5.67 -11.23 -9.65
N ARG A 94 6.84 -11.51 -10.21
CA ARG A 94 7.05 -12.60 -11.18
C ARG A 94 6.92 -14.01 -10.57
N ASP A 95 6.88 -14.11 -9.24
CA ASP A 95 6.66 -15.36 -8.53
C ASP A 95 5.20 -15.60 -8.15
N VAL A 96 4.28 -14.69 -8.49
CA VAL A 96 2.84 -14.96 -8.34
C VAL A 96 2.45 -16.14 -9.25
N ARG A 97 1.82 -17.19 -8.69
CA ARG A 97 1.53 -18.44 -9.41
C ARG A 97 0.03 -18.70 -9.55
N GLY A 98 -0.52 -18.41 -10.72
CA GLY A 98 -1.93 -18.64 -11.04
C GLY A 98 -2.60 -17.34 -11.46
N PRO A 99 -3.86 -17.42 -11.95
CA PRO A 99 -4.58 -16.22 -12.32
C PRO A 99 -4.74 -15.33 -11.10
N ALA A 100 -4.60 -14.03 -11.28
CA ALA A 100 -4.69 -13.06 -10.19
C ALA A 100 -5.41 -11.78 -10.62
N VAL A 101 -6.09 -11.17 -9.66
CA VAL A 101 -6.58 -9.80 -9.74
C VAL A 101 -5.77 -8.98 -8.75
N ILE A 102 -5.02 -8.01 -9.26
CA ILE A 102 -4.18 -7.13 -8.43
C ILE A 102 -4.84 -5.76 -8.37
N ASN A 103 -5.24 -5.33 -7.18
CA ASN A 103 -5.88 -4.05 -6.91
C ASN A 103 -4.89 -3.07 -6.27
N ILE A 104 -4.52 -2.03 -7.00
CA ILE A 104 -3.64 -0.97 -6.50
C ILE A 104 -4.52 0.16 -5.97
N TRP A 105 -4.38 0.46 -4.68
CA TRP A 105 -5.28 1.35 -3.95
C TRP A 105 -4.56 2.13 -2.85
N ALA A 106 -5.23 3.16 -2.34
CA ALA A 106 -4.77 3.97 -1.22
C ALA A 106 -5.93 4.35 -0.29
N SER A 107 -5.65 4.48 1.00
CA SER A 107 -6.64 4.83 2.04
C SER A 107 -7.30 6.18 1.82
N TRP A 108 -6.57 7.13 1.23
CA TRP A 108 -7.04 8.48 0.94
C TRP A 108 -7.87 8.56 -0.35
N CYS A 109 -7.94 7.49 -1.15
CA CYS A 109 -8.63 7.46 -2.43
C CYS A 109 -10.11 7.03 -2.25
N PRO A 110 -11.09 7.93 -2.40
CA PRO A 110 -12.50 7.59 -2.22
C PRO A 110 -13.04 6.48 -3.15
N PRO A 111 -12.76 6.48 -4.49
CA PRO A 111 -13.23 5.39 -5.34
C PRO A 111 -12.60 4.05 -4.96
N CYS A 112 -11.35 4.04 -4.52
CA CYS A 112 -10.70 2.83 -4.03
C CYS A 112 -11.43 2.24 -2.82
N ARG A 113 -11.79 3.06 -1.83
CA ARG A 113 -12.57 2.59 -0.66
C ARG A 113 -13.93 2.01 -1.06
N LYS A 114 -14.55 2.55 -2.11
CA LYS A 114 -15.86 2.11 -2.61
C LYS A 114 -15.81 0.69 -3.20
N GLU A 115 -14.72 0.30 -3.86
CA GLU A 115 -14.61 -1.00 -4.53
C GLU A 115 -14.08 -2.13 -3.64
N LEU A 116 -13.30 -1.83 -2.60
CA LEU A 116 -12.69 -2.85 -1.73
C LEU A 116 -13.66 -3.93 -1.21
N PRO A 117 -14.92 -3.63 -0.81
CA PRO A 117 -15.87 -4.66 -0.43
C PRO A 117 -16.20 -5.66 -1.54
N ALA A 118 -16.22 -5.23 -2.81
CA ALA A 118 -16.45 -6.10 -3.96
C ALA A 118 -15.24 -7.04 -4.18
N PHE A 119 -14.01 -6.52 -4.06
CA PHE A 119 -12.79 -7.34 -4.09
C PHE A 119 -12.76 -8.36 -2.95
N GLN A 120 -13.20 -7.98 -1.75
CA GLN A 120 -13.29 -8.89 -0.62
C GLN A 120 -14.30 -10.03 -0.88
N ARG A 121 -15.46 -9.73 -1.46
CA ARG A 121 -16.44 -10.76 -1.86
C ARG A 121 -15.89 -11.64 -2.97
N LEU A 122 -15.24 -11.07 -3.98
CA LEU A 122 -14.55 -11.81 -5.04
C LEU A 122 -13.54 -12.79 -4.44
N SER A 123 -12.68 -12.34 -3.52
CA SER A 123 -11.69 -13.17 -2.84
C SER A 123 -12.33 -14.37 -2.13
N LYS A 124 -13.41 -14.14 -1.36
CA LYS A 124 -14.14 -15.22 -0.67
C LYS A 124 -14.77 -16.22 -1.63
N ARG A 125 -15.40 -15.75 -2.71
CA ARG A 125 -16.09 -16.60 -3.69
C ARG A 125 -15.12 -17.34 -4.60
N ALA A 126 -13.97 -16.74 -4.91
CA ALA A 126 -12.95 -17.33 -5.75
C ALA A 126 -12.32 -18.56 -5.09
N GLY A 127 -12.00 -18.48 -3.79
CA GLY A 127 -11.23 -19.51 -3.08
C GLY A 127 -9.89 -19.76 -3.78
N ASP A 128 -9.52 -21.02 -3.98
CA ASP A 128 -8.26 -21.42 -4.63
C ASP A 128 -8.36 -21.47 -6.17
N ARG A 129 -9.23 -20.66 -6.79
CA ARG A 129 -9.32 -20.55 -8.26
C ARG A 129 -8.60 -19.33 -8.83
N LEU A 130 -8.39 -18.31 -8.00
CA LEU A 130 -7.88 -17.00 -8.41
C LEU A 130 -7.33 -16.30 -7.17
N HIS A 131 -6.15 -15.69 -7.29
CA HIS A 131 -5.68 -14.79 -6.24
C HIS A 131 -6.33 -13.41 -6.36
N VAL A 132 -6.77 -12.86 -5.23
CA VAL A 132 -7.10 -11.43 -5.12
C VAL A 132 -6.02 -10.81 -4.24
N ILE A 133 -5.29 -9.85 -4.79
CA ILE A 133 -4.10 -9.26 -4.17
C ILE A 133 -4.32 -7.75 -4.10
N GLY A 134 -4.15 -7.17 -2.92
CA GLY A 134 -4.09 -5.73 -2.75
C GLY A 134 -2.67 -5.23 -2.83
N VAL A 135 -2.48 -4.03 -3.35
CA VAL A 135 -1.23 -3.28 -3.26
C VAL A 135 -1.56 -1.91 -2.66
N ASN A 136 -1.15 -1.71 -1.42
CA ASN A 136 -1.23 -0.41 -0.77
C ASN A 136 -0.14 0.51 -1.36
N GLY A 137 -0.56 1.42 -2.23
CA GLY A 137 0.32 2.31 -3.00
C GLY A 137 0.26 3.76 -2.50
N GLN A 138 1.39 4.45 -2.44
CA GLN A 138 1.48 5.87 -2.03
C GLN A 138 0.72 6.18 -0.72
N ASP A 139 0.85 5.30 0.27
CA ASP A 139 0.02 5.36 1.46
C ASP A 139 0.72 4.76 2.69
N SER A 140 0.25 5.14 3.88
CA SER A 140 0.76 4.62 5.14
C SER A 140 0.09 3.30 5.51
N ARG A 141 0.89 2.37 6.07
CA ARG A 141 0.37 1.10 6.60
C ARG A 141 -0.73 1.33 7.64
N SER A 142 -0.57 2.29 8.54
CA SER A 142 -1.58 2.56 9.58
C SER A 142 -2.94 3.00 9.00
N ALA A 143 -2.95 3.85 7.97
CA ALA A 143 -4.19 4.29 7.34
C ALA A 143 -4.84 3.16 6.53
N ALA A 144 -4.04 2.40 5.77
CA ALA A 144 -4.52 1.23 5.04
C ALA A 144 -5.11 0.16 5.97
N GLN A 145 -4.46 -0.09 7.11
CA GLN A 145 -4.96 -1.00 8.15
C GLN A 145 -6.33 -0.54 8.69
N SER A 146 -6.49 0.76 9.00
CA SER A 146 -7.78 1.30 9.46
C SER A 146 -8.88 1.05 8.44
N ILE A 147 -8.61 1.28 7.14
CA ILE A 147 -9.60 1.01 6.09
C ILE A 147 -9.91 -0.49 5.97
N GLY A 148 -8.90 -1.36 6.08
CA GLY A 148 -9.09 -2.80 6.06
C GLY A 148 -9.99 -3.29 7.21
N GLU A 149 -9.76 -2.77 8.41
CA GLU A 149 -10.58 -3.03 9.60
C GLU A 149 -12.02 -2.52 9.41
N ASP A 150 -12.18 -1.27 8.99
CA ASP A 150 -13.49 -0.62 8.83
C ASP A 150 -14.38 -1.31 7.78
N LEU A 151 -13.78 -1.81 6.70
CA LEU A 151 -14.50 -2.42 5.58
C LEU A 151 -14.53 -3.94 5.64
N GLY A 152 -13.88 -4.57 6.63
CA GLY A 152 -13.77 -6.01 6.75
C GLY A 152 -12.99 -6.67 5.60
N VAL A 153 -11.95 -5.99 5.12
CA VAL A 153 -11.09 -6.44 4.02
C VAL A 153 -9.87 -7.15 4.59
N GLY A 154 -9.61 -8.37 4.12
CA GLY A 154 -8.56 -9.24 4.65
C GLY A 154 -7.84 -10.11 3.63
N PHE A 155 -8.07 -9.97 2.32
CA PHE A 155 -7.24 -10.67 1.33
C PHE A 155 -5.76 -10.20 1.38
N PRO A 156 -4.79 -10.97 0.83
CA PRO A 156 -3.38 -10.65 0.92
C PRO A 156 -3.06 -9.24 0.43
N MET A 157 -2.25 -8.52 1.20
CA MET A 157 -1.91 -7.13 0.93
C MET A 157 -0.40 -6.98 0.82
N LEU A 158 0.04 -6.39 -0.29
CA LEU A 158 1.41 -5.94 -0.52
C LEU A 158 1.51 -4.44 -0.26
N VAL A 159 2.74 -3.96 -0.09
CA VAL A 159 3.03 -2.55 0.16
C VAL A 159 4.00 -2.01 -0.88
N ASP A 160 3.60 -0.94 -1.56
CA ASP A 160 4.42 -0.09 -2.41
C ASP A 160 4.39 1.33 -1.82
N GLN A 161 5.34 1.64 -0.93
CA GLN A 161 5.40 2.94 -0.24
C GLN A 161 5.59 4.14 -1.20
N GLY A 162 6.01 3.89 -2.44
CA GLY A 162 6.16 4.90 -3.47
C GLY A 162 5.23 4.64 -4.65
N THR A 163 5.80 4.69 -5.84
CA THR A 163 5.11 4.46 -7.11
C THR A 163 5.82 3.39 -7.95
N ALA A 164 6.50 2.44 -7.31
CA ALA A 164 7.35 1.50 -8.03
C ALA A 164 6.55 0.67 -9.05
N LEU A 165 5.42 0.11 -8.64
CA LEU A 165 4.56 -0.69 -9.51
C LEU A 165 3.89 0.17 -10.58
N GLN A 166 3.31 1.31 -10.19
CA GLN A 166 2.69 2.27 -11.13
C GLN A 166 3.68 2.75 -12.22
N ARG A 167 4.92 3.07 -11.83
CA ARG A 167 5.99 3.47 -12.78
C ARG A 167 6.38 2.32 -13.70
N ALA A 168 6.57 1.12 -13.16
CA ALA A 168 6.92 -0.05 -13.96
C ALA A 168 5.82 -0.41 -14.98
N LEU A 169 4.56 -0.10 -14.67
CA LEU A 169 3.44 -0.29 -15.58
C LEU A 169 3.20 0.90 -16.53
N ASN A 170 3.97 2.00 -16.38
CA ASN A 170 3.70 3.27 -17.03
C ASN A 170 2.23 3.71 -16.88
N ARG A 171 1.70 3.63 -15.65
CA ARG A 171 0.32 4.01 -15.29
C ARG A 171 0.33 4.81 -13.99
N ASN A 172 -0.26 6.00 -14.00
CA ASN A 172 -0.41 6.83 -12.82
C ASN A 172 -1.90 7.08 -12.54
N ALA A 173 -2.56 6.09 -11.94
CA ALA A 173 -3.99 6.12 -11.66
C ALA A 173 -4.32 5.34 -10.38
N PHE A 174 -5.40 5.77 -9.71
CA PHE A 174 -6.05 5.07 -8.61
C PHE A 174 -7.58 5.15 -8.78
N PRO A 175 -8.31 4.04 -8.54
CA PRO A 175 -7.78 2.69 -8.46
C PRO A 175 -7.18 2.22 -9.79
N LEU A 176 -6.31 1.22 -9.72
CA LEU A 176 -5.76 0.52 -10.89
C LEU A 176 -5.85 -0.98 -10.64
N THR A 177 -6.55 -1.69 -11.52
CA THR A 177 -6.79 -3.13 -11.40
C THR A 177 -6.12 -3.87 -12.54
N LEU A 178 -5.30 -4.87 -12.22
CA LEU A 178 -4.64 -5.74 -13.18
C LEU A 178 -5.29 -7.11 -13.16
N LEU A 179 -5.54 -7.67 -14.33
CA LEU A 179 -5.94 -9.06 -14.53
C LEU A 179 -4.70 -9.78 -15.04
N VAL A 180 -4.25 -10.78 -14.29
CA VAL A 180 -3.04 -11.54 -14.57
C VAL A 180 -3.43 -12.98 -14.86
N ASP A 181 -2.97 -13.53 -15.99
CA ASP A 181 -3.24 -14.91 -16.35
C ASP A 181 -2.41 -15.92 -15.53
N ALA A 182 -2.65 -17.22 -15.75
CA ALA A 182 -1.95 -18.30 -15.04
C ALA A 182 -0.43 -18.36 -15.35
N GLN A 183 0.02 -17.68 -16.40
CA GLN A 183 1.42 -17.57 -16.81
C GLN A 183 2.10 -16.33 -16.22
N GLY A 184 1.39 -15.54 -15.42
CA GLY A 184 1.93 -14.33 -14.80
C GLY A 184 1.98 -13.12 -15.74
N ARG A 185 1.17 -13.10 -16.81
CA ARG A 185 1.09 -11.98 -17.76
C ARG A 185 -0.12 -11.11 -17.48
N VAL A 186 0.05 -9.80 -17.59
CA VAL A 186 -1.03 -8.81 -17.46
C VAL A 186 -1.88 -8.84 -18.72
N VAL A 187 -3.07 -9.44 -18.67
CA VAL A 187 -3.98 -9.57 -19.81
C VAL A 187 -5.01 -8.45 -19.89
N HIS A 188 -5.24 -7.72 -18.80
CA HIS A 188 -6.04 -6.51 -18.79
C HIS A 188 -5.62 -5.56 -17.68
N THR A 189 -5.80 -4.26 -17.92
CA THR A 189 -5.55 -3.19 -16.96
C THR A 189 -6.74 -2.24 -16.97
N ASP A 190 -7.50 -2.21 -15.88
CA ASP A 190 -8.64 -1.32 -15.70
C ASP A 190 -8.25 -0.13 -14.81
N ALA A 191 -8.53 1.07 -15.30
CA ALA A 191 -8.36 2.34 -14.57
C ALA A 191 -9.62 3.21 -14.68
N SER A 192 -10.78 2.58 -14.88
CA SER A 192 -12.06 3.26 -15.16
C SER A 192 -12.72 3.85 -13.90
N GLY A 193 -12.20 3.51 -12.72
CA GLY A 193 -12.71 3.94 -11.43
C GLY A 193 -13.11 2.74 -10.56
N ALA A 194 -13.96 2.99 -9.57
CA ALA A 194 -14.40 1.97 -8.62
C ALA A 194 -15.18 0.85 -9.32
N LEU A 195 -14.74 -0.40 -9.15
CA LEU A 195 -15.42 -1.58 -9.69
C LEU A 195 -16.41 -2.19 -8.68
N ASP A 196 -17.58 -2.60 -9.16
CA ASP A 196 -18.55 -3.38 -8.38
C ASP A 196 -18.44 -4.89 -8.65
N ASP A 197 -19.25 -5.71 -7.97
CA ASP A 197 -19.23 -7.16 -8.14
C ASP A 197 -19.49 -7.62 -9.57
N ALA A 198 -20.43 -6.96 -10.25
CA ALA A 198 -20.84 -7.37 -11.59
C ALA A 198 -19.70 -7.13 -12.57
N ARG A 199 -19.09 -5.92 -12.53
CA ARG A 199 -17.99 -5.58 -13.40
C ARG A 199 -16.72 -6.39 -13.10
N LEU A 200 -16.41 -6.64 -11.82
CA LEU A 200 -15.29 -7.53 -11.46
C LEU A 200 -15.50 -8.95 -11.97
N GLY A 201 -16.71 -9.50 -11.78
CA GLY A 201 -17.04 -10.84 -12.27
C GLY A 201 -16.99 -10.96 -13.79
N GLU A 202 -17.39 -9.91 -14.51
CA GLU A 202 -17.27 -9.81 -15.96
C GLU A 202 -15.80 -9.81 -16.40
N LEU A 203 -14.97 -8.91 -15.87
CA LEU A 203 -13.55 -8.80 -16.21
C LEU A 203 -12.78 -10.10 -15.94
N VAL A 204 -13.04 -10.74 -14.80
CA VAL A 204 -12.42 -12.03 -14.46
C VAL A 204 -12.82 -13.11 -15.45
N ARG A 205 -14.10 -13.17 -15.84
CA ARG A 205 -14.57 -14.18 -16.80
C ARG A 205 -14.02 -13.92 -18.20
N GLU A 206 -14.07 -12.67 -18.66
CA GLU A 206 -13.64 -12.25 -19.98
C GLU A 206 -12.13 -12.46 -20.19
N HIS A 207 -11.31 -12.04 -19.22
CA HIS A 207 -9.86 -12.00 -19.39
C HIS A 207 -9.13 -13.20 -18.79
N LEU A 208 -9.68 -13.83 -17.74
CA LEU A 208 -9.03 -14.96 -17.06
C LEU A 208 -9.71 -16.30 -17.34
N GLY A 209 -10.91 -16.30 -17.93
CA GLY A 209 -11.69 -17.53 -18.15
C GLY A 209 -12.11 -18.23 -16.84
N VAL A 210 -11.99 -17.55 -15.69
CA VAL A 210 -12.32 -18.12 -14.38
C VAL A 210 -13.78 -17.81 -14.05
N ALA A 211 -14.58 -18.86 -13.86
CA ALA A 211 -15.94 -18.72 -13.37
C ALA A 211 -15.94 -18.62 -11.83
N VAL A 212 -16.24 -17.42 -11.30
CA VAL A 212 -16.50 -17.20 -9.88
C VAL A 212 -18.02 -17.10 -9.67
N PRO A 213 -18.62 -17.93 -8.79
CA PRO A 213 -20.03 -17.85 -8.44
C PRO A 213 -20.37 -16.44 -7.94
N ALA A 214 -21.59 -16.00 -8.24
CA ALA A 214 -22.14 -14.76 -7.69
C ALA A 214 -22.47 -14.91 -6.20
#